data_AF-A0A380FCK7-F1
#
_entry.id   AF-A0A380FCK7-F1
#
_cell.length_a   1.000
_cell.length_b   1.000
_cell.length_c   1.000
_cell.angle_alpha   90.00
_cell.angle_beta   90.00
_cell.angle_gamma   90.00
#
_symmetry.space_group_name_H-M   'P 1'
#
loop_
_entity.id
_entity.type
_entity.pdbx_description
1 polymer ?
#
loop_
_entity_poly.entity_id
_entity_poly.type
_entity_poly.pdbx_seq_one_letter_code
_entity_poly.pdbx_strand_id
1 'polypeptide(L)' 'MYQHKVLVPGLTSQILQEFRDRYDEHYEAYVDFLYECRQRIKQSQLTASERKQFLKDILSSDYLNKHKQYEVRTWLDSIT' A
#
# COMPACT_ATOMS: atom_id res chain seq x y z
N MET A 1 24.28 20.46 23.72
CA MET A 1 24.65 20.04 22.34
C MET A 1 24.73 18.51 22.32
N TYR A 2 23.62 17.81 22.07
CA TYR A 2 23.67 16.34 21.92
C TYR A 2 24.21 16.02 20.52
N GLN A 3 25.46 15.55 20.45
CA GLN A 3 25.99 15.02 19.22
C GLN A 3 25.13 13.84 18.78
N HIS A 4 24.63 13.91 17.55
CA HIS A 4 24.01 12.80 16.86
C HIS A 4 24.99 11.63 16.90
N LYS A 5 24.66 10.63 17.73
CA LYS A 5 25.32 9.35 17.77
C LYS A 5 25.09 8.74 16.38
N VAL A 6 26.09 8.85 15.51
CA VAL A 6 26.12 8.16 14.22
C VAL A 6 25.74 6.72 14.52
N LEU A 7 24.58 6.29 14.00
CA LEU A 7 24.06 4.95 14.23
C LEU A 7 25.18 3.97 13.87
N VAL A 8 25.53 3.08 14.81
CA VAL A 8 26.59 2.07 14.62
C VAL A 8 26.34 1.40 13.26
N PRO A 9 27.29 1.43 12.31
CA PRO A 9 27.01 1.01 10.93
C PRO A 9 26.35 -0.36 10.82
N GLY A 10 26.72 -1.30 11.69
CA GLY A 10 26.09 -2.61 11.79
C GLY A 10 24.61 -2.58 12.20
N LEU A 11 24.25 -1.76 13.20
CA LEU A 11 22.86 -1.60 13.65
C LEU A 11 22.02 -0.88 12.58
N THR A 12 22.58 0.13 11.91
CA THR A 12 21.92 0.81 10.79
C THR A 12 21.62 -0.18 9.66
N SER A 13 22.59 -1.01 9.29
CA SER A 13 22.42 -2.03 8.26
C SER A 13 21.39 -3.08 8.63
N GLN A 14 21.34 -3.53 9.88
CA GLN A 14 20.33 -4.48 10.37
C GLN A 14 18.92 -3.88 10.28
N ILE A 15 18.73 -2.66 10.78
CA ILE A 15 17.44 -1.97 10.72
C ILE A 15 16.99 -1.75 9.27
N LEU A 16 17.91 -1.33 8.38
CA LEU A 16 17.62 -1.17 6.96
C LEU A 16 17.27 -2.49 6.29
N GLN A 17 17.92 -3.59 6.69
CA GLN A 17 17.63 -4.91 6.15
C GLN A 17 16.26 -5.40 6.60
N GLU A 18 15.92 -5.29 7.89
CA GLU A 18 14.59 -5.61 8.39
C GLU A 18 13.50 -4.78 7.71
N PHE A 19 13.79 -3.51 7.39
CA PHE A 19 12.90 -2.66 6.61
C PHE A 19 12.73 -3.16 5.18
N ARG A 20 13.82 -3.51 4.49
CA ARG A 20 13.77 -4.04 3.11
C ARG A 20 13.09 -5.40 3.02
N ASP A 21 13.34 -6.28 3.98
CA ASP A 21 12.75 -7.61 4.03
C ASP A 21 11.24 -7.53 4.36
N ARG A 22 10.81 -6.50 5.11
CA ARG A 22 9.39 -6.27 5.43
C ARG A 22 8.65 -5.51 4.33
N TYR A 23 9.31 -4.58 3.66
CA TYR A 23 8.75 -3.71 2.62
C TYR A 23 9.48 -3.95 1.31
N ASP A 24 9.35 -5.17 0.81
CA ASP A 24 9.94 -5.63 -0.45
C ASP A 24 9.21 -5.06 -1.68
N GLU A 25 9.55 -5.56 -2.86
CA GLU A 25 8.92 -5.18 -4.14
C GLU A 25 7.40 -5.43 -4.18
N HIS A 26 6.87 -6.34 -3.35
CA HIS A 26 5.43 -6.58 -3.26
C HIS A 26 4.73 -5.42 -2.56
N TYR A 27 5.40 -4.78 -1.61
CA TYR A 27 4.90 -3.57 -0.95
C TYR A 27 4.91 -2.35 -1.86
N GLU A 28 5.91 -2.20 -2.73
CA GLU A 28 5.93 -1.12 -3.74
C GLU A 28 4.73 -1.24 -4.68
N ALA A 29 4.55 -2.42 -5.28
CA ALA A 29 3.41 -2.70 -6.17
C ALA A 29 2.06 -2.52 -5.47
N TYR A 30 1.99 -2.85 -4.17
CA TYR A 30 0.79 -2.67 -3.36
C TYR A 30 0.47 -1.19 -3.12
N VAL A 31 1.47 -0.35 -2.82
CA VAL A 31 1.25 1.10 -2.64
C VAL A 31 0.77 1.74 -3.94
N ASP A 32 1.32 1.36 -5.09
CA ASP A 32 0.86 1.82 -6.40
C ASP A 32 -0.58 1.42 -6.67
N PHE A 33 -0.94 0.17 -6.36
CA PHE A 33 -2.31 -0.32 -6.43
C PHE A 33 -3.27 0.49 -5.55
N LEU A 34 -2.90 0.80 -4.30
CA LEU A 34 -3.72 1.62 -3.40
C LEU A 34 -3.94 3.02 -3.94
N TYR A 35 -2.89 3.63 -4.51
CA TYR A 35 -2.97 4.95 -5.12
C TYR A 35 -3.94 4.96 -6.31
N GLU A 36 -3.80 3.99 -7.21
CA GLU A 36 -4.68 3.80 -8.37
C GLU A 36 -6.15 3.65 -7.94
N CYS A 37 -6.43 2.75 -6.98
CA CYS A 37 -7.76 2.56 -6.43
C CYS A 37 -8.35 3.86 -5.90
N ARG A 38 -7.56 4.66 -5.18
CA ARG A 38 -7.99 5.95 -4.62
C ARG A 38 -8.33 6.98 -5.70
N GLN A 39 -7.66 6.96 -6.85
CA GLN A 39 -8.00 7.88 -7.95
C GLN A 39 -9.28 7.44 -8.65
N ARG A 40 -9.41 6.15 -8.97
CA ARG A 40 -10.56 5.60 -9.69
C ARG A 40 -11.85 5.69 -8.85
N ILE A 41 -11.80 5.27 -7.58
CA ILE A 41 -13.01 5.24 -6.73
C ILE A 41 -13.62 6.62 -6.49
N LYS A 42 -12.83 7.70 -6.57
CA LYS A 42 -13.34 9.08 -6.49
C LYS A 42 -14.28 9.44 -7.65
N GLN A 43 -14.07 8.82 -8.81
CA GLN A 43 -14.83 9.05 -10.04
C GLN A 43 -16.03 8.10 -10.17
N SER A 44 -16.12 7.08 -9.31
CA SER A 44 -17.23 6.11 -9.30
C SER A 44 -18.58 6.71 -8.89
N GLN A 45 -19.68 6.03 -9.18
CA GLN A 45 -21.02 6.40 -8.72
C GLN A 45 -21.33 6.02 -7.26
N LEU A 46 -20.35 5.45 -6.53
CA LEU A 46 -20.54 5.03 -5.15
C LEU A 46 -20.78 6.21 -4.21
N THR A 47 -21.55 5.98 -3.15
CA THR A 47 -21.75 6.93 -2.06
C THR A 47 -20.46 7.16 -1.27
N ALA A 48 -20.39 8.27 -0.53
CA ALA A 48 -19.24 8.56 0.32
C ALA A 48 -18.96 7.46 1.36
N SER A 49 -20.00 6.78 1.87
CA SER A 49 -19.85 5.68 2.82
C SER A 49 -19.25 4.44 2.17
N GLU A 50 -19.75 4.05 1.00
CA GLU A 50 -19.23 2.90 0.23
C GLU A 50 -17.77 3.12 -0.19
N ARG A 51 -17.43 4.32 -0.67
CA ARG A 51 -16.04 4.67 -1.01
C ARG A 51 -15.12 4.55 0.21
N LYS A 52 -15.56 5.04 1.37
CA LYS A 52 -14.79 4.96 2.62
C LYS A 52 -14.60 3.52 3.07
N GLN A 53 -15.64 2.69 2.96
CA GLN A 53 -15.58 1.29 3.32
C GLN A 53 -14.61 0.53 2.40
N PHE A 54 -14.76 0.68 1.09
CA PHE A 54 -13.85 0.10 0.10
C PHE A 54 -12.38 0.47 0.37
N LEU A 55 -12.10 1.76 0.59
CA LEU A 55 -10.74 2.23 0.88
C LEU A 55 -10.17 1.67 2.17
N LYS A 56 -11.02 1.31 3.15
CA LYS A 56 -10.60 0.64 4.37
C LYS A 56 -10.28 -0.83 4.12
N ASP A 57 -11.09 -1.50 3.30
CA ASP A 57 -10.96 -2.93 3.04
C ASP A 57 -9.68 -3.25 2.25
N ILE A 58 -9.33 -2.43 1.25
CA ILE A 58 -8.12 -2.64 0.44
C ILE A 58 -6.80 -2.42 1.21
N LEU A 59 -6.84 -1.86 2.42
CA LEU A 59 -5.67 -1.72 3.31
C LEU A 59 -5.24 -3.05 3.95
N SER A 60 -5.99 -4.13 3.74
CA SER A 60 -5.61 -5.47 4.19
C SER A 60 -4.35 -5.97 3.46
N SER A 61 -3.47 -6.65 4.21
CA SER A 61 -2.27 -7.32 3.66
C SER A 61 -2.61 -8.40 2.62
N ASP A 62 -3.85 -8.86 2.58
CA ASP A 62 -4.35 -9.73 1.51
C ASP A 62 -4.07 -9.17 0.11
N TYR A 63 -4.07 -7.85 -0.04
CA TYR A 63 -3.84 -7.17 -1.30
C TYR A 63 -2.35 -6.98 -1.63
N LEU A 64 -1.42 -7.51 -0.83
CA LEU A 64 -0.05 -7.78 -1.30
C LEU A 64 -0.04 -8.85 -2.41
N ASN A 65 -1.10 -9.66 -2.50
CA ASN A 65 -1.28 -10.64 -3.57
C ASN A 65 -1.75 -9.97 -4.87
N LYS A 66 -0.93 -10.08 -5.93
CA LYS A 66 -1.21 -9.51 -7.26
C LYS A 66 -2.51 -10.00 -7.90
N HIS A 67 -2.95 -11.23 -7.62
CA HIS A 67 -4.24 -11.74 -8.12
C HIS A 67 -5.42 -10.99 -7.50
N LYS A 68 -5.39 -10.77 -6.18
CA LYS A 68 -6.42 -9.98 -5.48
C LYS A 68 -6.44 -8.53 -5.95
N GLN A 69 -5.27 -7.95 -6.27
CA GLN A 69 -5.19 -6.63 -6.89
C GLN A 69 -5.87 -6.60 -8.27
N TYR A 70 -5.64 -7.64 -9.09
CA TYR A 70 -6.26 -7.77 -10.40
C TYR A 70 -7.79 -7.85 -10.31
N GLU A 71 -8.34 -8.67 -9.40
CA GLU A 71 -9.78 -8.78 -9.18
C GLU A 71 -10.41 -7.42 -8.81
N VAL A 72 -9.75 -6.66 -7.93
CA VAL A 72 -10.23 -5.32 -7.57
C VAL A 72 -10.16 -4.36 -8.75
N ARG A 73 -9.09 -4.38 -9.55
CA ARG A 73 -8.99 -3.55 -10.76
C ARG A 73 -10.10 -3.86 -11.75
N THR A 74 -10.36 -5.13 -12.02
CA THR A 74 -11.45 -5.56 -12.91
C THR A 74 -12.82 -5.13 -12.39
N TRP A 75 -13.04 -5.22 -11.08
CA TRP A 75 -14.27 -4.71 -10.48
C TRP A 75 -14.38 -3.18 -10.61
N LEU A 76 -13.29 -2.44 -10.35
CA LEU A 76 -13.28 -0.98 -10.51
C LEU A 76 -13.61 -0.57 -11.95
N ASP A 77 -13.04 -1.24 -12.96
CA ASP A 77 -13.32 -0.99 -14.38
C ASP A 77 -14.82 -1.16 -14.73
N SER A 78 -15.59 -1.90 -13.93
CA SER A 78 -17.04 -2.06 -14.14
C SER A 78 -17.89 -0.94 -13.52
N ILE A 79 -17.33 -0.12 -12.63
CA ILE A 79 -18.06 0.90 -11.86
C ILE A 79 -17.50 2.32 -11.97
N THR A 80 -16.42 2.51 -12.72
CA THR A 80 -15.80 3.80 -13.05
C THR A 80 -15.72 3.97 -14.55
#